data_AF-R5B358-F1
#
_entry.id   AF-R5B358-F1
#
_cell.length_a   1.000
_cell.length_b   1.000
_cell.length_c   1.000
_cell.angle_alpha   90.00
_cell.angle_beta   90.00
_cell.angle_gamma   90.00
#
_symmetry.space_group_name_H-M   'P 1'
#
loop_
_entity.id
_entity.type
_entity.pdbx_description
1 polymer ?
#
loop_
_entity_poly.entity_id
_entity_poly.type
_entity_poly.pdbx_seq_one_letter_code
_entity_poly.pdbx_strand_id
1 'polypeptide(L)'
;MKRIIITTLCALACLASAIAQIGYRQDDITYSLNTDKSGNNYAVVIGNVLNESTAIDIPESISYENNIYKVTEIGDNAFKSCTYLTGITLPNTIVSIGDYAFYNCTYLPSIDLPSSLVSIGSRAFCWTEVGNVFIPENVTSIGESAFYSTRGKRERVAAPIRLKSGYTNWIGDSGKFCWYDNDAIVYENRIVYSKDYTKLFFVPDSYTESLVIPSTVTEIGYYALYKCNTKSITLPSSVTTIGQGAFQNASGISTVDLPNIIHIGNFAFMSTSLNSLHLGEQIDSIGTQAFYGSNLMDYIIPLKVPKMGKQVFSTLKKYGRPKGMDCSTIITSSSVAPISYNEKDIVENGMIFDSSKSAIRYASCGVIPEEYTVPSSITRIGTTAFYYCTDLTTLVISEGVKSINEQAFAYCSSLKTIHLPGSLTSISSEAFTNSSDSPIEKIYYNTTKPVKGDKNIFTQKSYDNTTLYVPKGSSDNFLLVSPWMYFHNIQEIDFAGIDGVKSDEYSDASVEYYNLQGIRVENPESGLYIRHQGNKSTKVYIP
;
A
#
# COMPACT_ATOMS: atom_id res chain seq x y z
N MET A 1 -40.07 -2.74 72.39
CA MET A 1 -41.27 -3.60 72.36
C MET A 1 -42.45 -2.76 71.87
N LYS A 2 -43.00 -3.01 70.67
CA LYS A 2 -44.14 -2.28 70.04
C LYS A 2 -43.83 -0.79 69.73
N ARG A 3 -44.35 -0.15 68.67
CA ARG A 3 -45.28 -0.59 67.61
C ARG A 3 -45.02 0.18 66.31
N ILE A 4 -45.05 -0.59 65.22
CA ILE A 4 -45.37 -0.20 63.85
C ILE A 4 -46.69 0.61 63.79
N ILE A 5 -46.73 1.66 62.95
CA ILE A 5 -47.89 1.98 62.11
C ILE A 5 -47.38 2.22 60.68
N ILE A 6 -47.84 1.41 59.74
CA ILE A 6 -47.74 1.63 58.29
C ILE A 6 -49.09 2.17 57.85
N THR A 7 -49.12 3.24 57.05
CA THR A 7 -50.12 3.41 55.98
C THR A 7 -49.67 4.45 54.96
N THR A 8 -49.41 3.98 53.73
CA THR A 8 -49.68 4.61 52.42
C THR A 8 -49.25 6.05 52.09
N LEU A 9 -48.95 6.44 50.86
CA LEU A 9 -48.48 5.84 49.59
C LEU A 9 -48.61 6.99 48.56
N CYS A 10 -47.65 7.14 47.64
CA CYS A 10 -47.71 8.04 46.47
C CYS A 10 -47.74 9.57 46.69
N ALA A 11 -47.15 10.26 45.70
CA ALA A 11 -47.25 11.69 45.41
C ALA A 11 -46.64 12.67 46.43
N LEU A 12 -45.30 12.70 46.50
CA LEU A 12 -44.54 13.96 46.32
C LEU A 12 -43.06 13.65 46.02
N ALA A 13 -42.80 13.34 44.75
CA ALA A 13 -41.49 13.61 44.17
C ALA A 13 -41.25 15.13 44.14
N CYS A 14 -39.99 15.54 44.08
CA CYS A 14 -39.55 16.95 44.13
C CYS A 14 -39.57 17.59 45.53
N LEU A 15 -38.64 17.15 46.40
CA LEU A 15 -37.94 18.01 47.38
C LEU A 15 -36.73 17.25 47.98
N ALA A 16 -35.84 16.78 47.10
CA ALA A 16 -34.48 16.46 47.52
C ALA A 16 -33.76 17.80 47.74
N SER A 17 -33.61 18.17 49.01
CA SER A 17 -32.99 19.42 49.45
C SER A 17 -31.61 19.63 48.83
N ALA A 18 -31.32 20.87 48.42
CA ALA A 18 -29.96 21.32 48.18
C ALA A 18 -29.18 21.33 49.51
N ILE A 19 -28.60 20.17 49.85
CA ILE A 19 -27.53 20.07 50.84
C ILE A 19 -26.27 20.51 50.12
N ALA A 20 -25.60 21.55 50.62
CA ALA A 20 -24.28 21.91 50.14
C ALA A 20 -23.36 20.70 50.34
N GLN A 21 -22.89 20.10 49.24
CA GLN A 21 -22.15 18.85 49.30
C GLN A 21 -20.80 19.11 49.95
N ILE A 22 -20.68 18.74 51.23
CA ILE A 22 -19.44 18.88 52.00
C ILE A 22 -18.43 17.92 51.34
N GLY A 23 -17.42 18.50 50.70
CA GLY A 23 -16.36 17.73 50.08
C GLY A 23 -15.54 16.97 51.13
N TYR A 24 -15.44 15.65 50.98
CA TYR A 24 -14.52 14.84 51.76
C TYR A 24 -13.09 15.11 51.28
N ARG A 25 -12.18 15.49 52.17
CA ARG A 25 -10.79 15.81 51.81
C ARG A 25 -9.84 14.68 52.22
N GLN A 26 -9.04 14.21 51.27
CA GLN A 26 -7.97 13.24 51.50
C GLN A 26 -6.79 13.61 50.58
N ASP A 27 -5.57 13.57 51.11
CA ASP A 27 -4.31 13.74 50.36
C ASP A 27 -4.31 14.95 49.41
N ASP A 28 -4.69 16.10 49.96
CA ASP A 28 -4.85 17.42 49.32
C ASP A 28 -5.92 17.52 48.22
N ILE A 29 -6.62 16.43 47.93
CA ILE A 29 -7.76 16.34 47.01
C ILE A 29 -9.09 16.43 47.76
N THR A 30 -10.08 17.07 47.14
CA THR A 30 -11.45 17.17 47.63
C THR A 30 -12.37 16.32 46.75
N TYR A 31 -13.15 15.44 47.38
CA TYR A 31 -14.05 14.48 46.74
C TYR A 31 -15.52 14.77 47.07
N SER A 32 -16.39 14.64 46.08
CA SER A 32 -17.83 14.53 46.23
C SER A 32 -18.21 13.05 46.33
N LEU A 33 -18.86 12.65 47.42
CA LEU A 33 -19.31 11.27 47.66
C LEU A 33 -20.77 11.09 47.21
N ASN A 34 -21.04 10.07 46.40
CA ASN A 34 -22.33 9.86 45.74
C ASN A 34 -22.72 8.37 45.71
N THR A 35 -24.00 8.10 45.45
CA THR A 35 -24.55 6.76 45.24
C THR A 35 -25.43 6.77 44.00
N ASP A 36 -25.24 5.81 43.09
CA ASP A 36 -26.03 5.71 41.86
C ASP A 36 -27.45 5.14 42.12
N LYS A 37 -28.29 5.12 41.07
CA LYS A 37 -29.67 4.58 41.15
C LYS A 37 -29.75 3.07 41.42
N SER A 38 -28.64 2.36 41.29
CA SER A 38 -28.50 0.92 41.55
C SER A 38 -27.99 0.63 42.96
N GLY A 39 -27.59 1.66 43.72
CA GLY A 39 -26.99 1.55 45.05
C GLY A 39 -25.46 1.47 45.07
N ASN A 40 -24.77 1.69 43.95
CA ASN A 40 -23.31 1.68 43.91
C ASN A 40 -22.73 3.02 44.38
N ASN A 41 -21.75 2.96 45.28
CA ASN A 41 -21.07 4.14 45.82
C ASN A 41 -19.89 4.58 44.94
N TYR A 42 -19.84 5.86 44.58
CA TYR A 42 -18.81 6.44 43.75
C TYR A 42 -18.37 7.84 44.21
N ALA A 43 -17.16 8.24 43.83
CA ALA A 43 -16.56 9.51 44.20
C ALA A 43 -16.13 10.31 42.95
N VAL A 44 -16.33 11.63 43.02
CA VAL A 44 -15.92 12.60 42.00
C VAL A 44 -14.87 13.53 42.59
N VAL A 45 -13.74 13.71 41.92
CA VAL A 45 -12.74 14.71 42.32
C VAL A 45 -13.26 16.10 41.98
N ILE A 46 -13.52 16.96 42.97
CA ILE A 46 -14.16 18.28 42.77
C ILE A 46 -13.25 19.47 43.07
N GLY A 47 -12.03 19.24 43.57
CA GLY A 47 -11.10 20.30 43.90
C GLY A 47 -9.80 19.80 44.52
N ASN A 48 -8.89 20.72 44.77
CA ASN A 48 -7.61 20.49 45.44
C ASN A 48 -7.24 21.73 46.27
N VAL A 49 -6.21 21.64 47.10
CA VAL A 49 -5.63 22.78 47.83
C VAL A 49 -4.10 22.85 47.73
N LEU A 50 -3.58 22.62 46.52
CA LEU A 50 -2.14 22.61 46.23
C LEU A 50 -1.54 24.02 46.40
N ASN A 51 -0.51 24.14 47.23
CA ASN A 51 0.18 25.42 47.51
C ASN A 51 1.65 25.43 47.06
N GLU A 52 2.15 24.30 46.55
CA GLU A 52 3.54 24.10 46.13
C GLU A 52 3.64 23.12 44.95
N SER A 53 4.85 22.97 44.41
CA SER A 53 5.14 22.16 43.22
C SER A 53 5.02 20.66 43.49
N THR A 54 3.88 20.07 43.15
CA THR A 54 3.49 18.71 43.58
C THR A 54 3.02 17.85 42.41
N ALA A 55 3.31 16.56 42.48
CA ALA A 55 2.71 15.52 41.65
C ALA A 55 1.68 14.73 42.46
N ILE A 56 0.56 14.37 41.84
CA ILE A 56 -0.63 13.81 42.51
C ILE A 56 -0.92 12.41 42.01
N ASP A 57 -1.30 11.52 42.91
CA ASP A 57 -1.83 10.20 42.58
C ASP A 57 -3.30 10.11 43.03
N ILE A 58 -4.22 9.83 42.10
CA ILE A 58 -5.65 9.69 42.40
C ILE A 58 -5.95 8.21 42.63
N PRO A 59 -6.44 7.80 43.82
CA PRO A 59 -6.67 6.40 44.13
C PRO A 59 -7.90 5.84 43.39
N GLU A 60 -7.90 4.55 43.08
CA GLU A 60 -9.05 3.85 42.47
C GLU A 60 -10.34 3.91 43.33
N SER A 61 -10.17 4.01 44.64
CA SER A 61 -11.27 4.12 45.61
C SER A 61 -10.83 4.81 46.90
N ILE A 62 -11.80 5.38 47.62
CA ILE A 62 -11.63 5.99 48.94
C ILE A 62 -12.63 5.37 49.93
N SER A 63 -12.29 5.39 51.22
CA SER A 63 -13.13 4.82 52.29
C SER A 63 -13.70 5.92 53.19
N TYR A 64 -15.02 5.95 53.36
CA TYR A 64 -15.70 6.90 54.24
C TYR A 64 -16.85 6.19 54.99
N GLU A 65 -16.91 6.34 56.31
CA GLU A 65 -17.95 5.73 57.19
C GLU A 65 -18.25 4.25 56.87
N ASN A 66 -17.20 3.42 56.79
CA ASN A 66 -17.24 1.98 56.45
C ASN A 66 -17.77 1.64 55.04
N ASN A 67 -17.95 2.63 54.17
CA ASN A 67 -18.30 2.45 52.76
C ASN A 67 -17.09 2.71 51.86
N ILE A 68 -16.94 1.92 50.80
CA ILE A 68 -15.95 2.11 49.76
C ILE A 68 -16.61 2.86 48.59
N TYR A 69 -16.01 3.96 48.15
CA TYR A 69 -16.45 4.76 47.01
C TYR A 69 -15.42 4.63 45.91
N LYS A 70 -15.81 4.08 44.75
CA LYS A 70 -14.94 4.01 43.57
C LYS A 70 -14.75 5.42 42.99
N VAL A 71 -13.53 5.88 42.78
CA VAL A 71 -13.31 7.21 42.17
C VAL A 71 -13.53 7.08 40.66
N THR A 72 -14.58 7.73 40.13
CA THR A 72 -15.01 7.51 38.73
C THR A 72 -14.93 8.74 37.86
N GLU A 73 -14.77 9.94 38.41
CA GLU A 73 -14.84 11.17 37.62
C GLU A 73 -13.87 12.23 38.15
N ILE A 74 -13.26 12.99 37.23
CA ILE A 74 -12.64 14.29 37.54
C ILE A 74 -13.67 15.36 37.19
N GLY A 75 -14.20 16.06 38.18
CA GLY A 75 -15.26 17.06 38.02
C GLY A 75 -14.79 18.39 37.42
N ASP A 76 -15.78 19.23 37.11
CA ASP A 76 -15.55 20.54 36.49
C ASP A 76 -14.63 21.43 37.35
N ASN A 77 -13.67 22.09 36.72
CA ASN A 77 -12.69 22.99 37.34
C ASN A 77 -11.79 22.36 38.44
N ALA A 78 -11.78 21.05 38.66
CA ALA A 78 -11.15 20.41 39.82
C ALA A 78 -9.65 20.71 40.04
N PHE A 79 -8.90 20.98 38.97
CA PHE A 79 -7.49 21.41 38.97
C PHE A 79 -7.28 22.72 38.19
N LYS A 80 -8.31 23.56 38.08
CA LYS A 80 -8.25 24.80 37.30
C LYS A 80 -7.21 25.78 37.86
N SER A 81 -6.34 26.26 36.99
CA SER A 81 -5.22 27.15 37.29
C SER A 81 -4.24 26.59 38.34
N CYS A 82 -4.12 25.27 38.45
CA CYS A 82 -3.07 24.63 39.25
C CYS A 82 -1.71 24.74 38.54
N THR A 83 -1.14 25.95 38.55
CA THR A 83 0.17 26.27 37.97
C THR A 83 1.35 25.67 38.74
N TYR A 84 1.10 24.87 39.77
CA TYR A 84 2.11 24.10 40.50
C TYR A 84 1.99 22.58 40.28
N LEU A 85 0.99 22.11 39.52
CA LEU A 85 0.82 20.70 39.21
C LEU A 85 1.89 20.26 38.21
N THR A 86 2.85 19.45 38.66
CA THR A 86 3.96 18.96 37.83
C THR A 86 3.75 17.55 37.29
N GLY A 87 2.76 16.83 37.81
CA GLY A 87 2.32 15.52 37.31
C GLY A 87 1.01 15.09 37.95
N ILE A 88 0.23 14.25 37.27
CA ILE A 88 -0.96 13.61 37.84
C ILE A 88 -1.12 12.20 37.27
N THR A 89 -1.35 11.23 38.17
CA THR A 89 -1.70 9.85 37.85
C THR A 89 -3.21 9.67 37.99
N LEU A 90 -3.84 9.05 36.99
CA LEU A 90 -5.27 8.78 36.97
C LEU A 90 -5.54 7.27 36.98
N PRO A 91 -6.47 6.76 37.81
CA PRO A 91 -6.78 5.35 37.88
C PRO A 91 -7.67 4.90 36.71
N ASN A 92 -7.59 3.61 36.33
CA ASN A 92 -8.47 2.96 35.34
C ASN A 92 -9.93 2.77 35.82
N THR A 93 -10.33 3.57 36.81
CA THR A 93 -11.70 3.71 37.30
C THR A 93 -12.37 4.98 36.79
N ILE A 94 -11.61 5.97 36.30
CA ILE A 94 -12.14 7.24 35.78
C ILE A 94 -12.81 7.03 34.41
N VAL A 95 -14.07 7.45 34.29
CA VAL A 95 -14.86 7.40 33.06
C VAL A 95 -15.11 8.77 32.44
N SER A 96 -14.93 9.86 33.18
CA SER A 96 -15.14 11.24 32.70
C SER A 96 -14.12 12.23 33.27
N ILE A 97 -13.78 13.24 32.46
CA ILE A 97 -13.07 14.47 32.87
C ILE A 97 -13.96 15.67 32.51
N GLY A 98 -14.23 16.54 33.48
CA GLY A 98 -15.17 17.65 33.37
C GLY A 98 -14.67 18.89 32.64
N ASP A 99 -15.55 19.87 32.51
CA ASP A 99 -15.29 21.15 31.87
C ASP A 99 -14.25 21.96 32.66
N TYR A 100 -13.27 22.54 31.96
CA TYR A 100 -12.14 23.29 32.54
C TYR A 100 -11.30 22.54 33.59
N ALA A 101 -11.39 21.20 33.69
CA ALA A 101 -10.80 20.41 34.78
C ALA A 101 -9.31 20.73 35.05
N PHE A 102 -8.48 20.88 34.01
CA PHE A 102 -7.05 21.24 34.08
C PHE A 102 -6.74 22.57 33.37
N TYR A 103 -7.74 23.42 33.15
CA TYR A 103 -7.58 24.69 32.43
C TYR A 103 -6.46 25.54 33.07
N ASN A 104 -5.52 26.05 32.28
CA ASN A 104 -4.41 26.89 32.75
C ASN A 104 -3.45 26.19 33.76
N CYS A 105 -3.30 24.85 33.69
CA CYS A 105 -2.19 24.14 34.35
C CYS A 105 -0.88 24.31 33.55
N THR A 106 -0.22 25.46 33.71
CA THR A 106 0.96 25.86 32.91
C THR A 106 2.29 25.19 33.31
N TYR A 107 2.27 24.16 34.17
CA TYR A 107 3.46 23.39 34.56
C TYR A 107 3.27 21.87 34.45
N LEU A 108 2.10 21.42 33.99
CA LEU A 108 1.83 20.00 33.72
C LEU A 108 2.39 19.63 32.33
N PRO A 109 3.44 18.80 32.23
CA PRO A 109 4.13 18.54 30.96
C PRO A 109 3.46 17.44 30.12
N SER A 110 2.78 16.51 30.78
CA SER A 110 2.13 15.33 30.21
C SER A 110 1.03 14.83 31.14
N ILE A 111 0.09 14.05 30.60
CA ILE A 111 -0.92 13.33 31.39
C ILE A 111 -1.28 12.02 30.68
N ASP A 112 -1.32 10.93 31.44
CA ASP A 112 -1.77 9.62 30.95
C ASP A 112 -3.28 9.51 31.21
N LEU A 113 -4.06 9.34 30.14
CA LEU A 113 -5.51 9.19 30.24
C LEU A 113 -5.89 7.70 30.38
N PRO A 114 -6.73 7.34 31.36
CA PRO A 114 -7.01 5.95 31.69
C PRO A 114 -7.87 5.26 30.63
N SER A 115 -7.66 3.95 30.41
CA SER A 115 -8.31 3.19 29.33
C SER A 115 -9.84 3.14 29.45
N SER A 116 -10.37 3.34 30.66
CA SER A 116 -11.80 3.44 31.00
C SER A 116 -12.47 4.76 30.59
N LEU A 117 -11.71 5.77 30.15
CA LEU A 117 -12.22 7.12 29.89
C LEU A 117 -13.20 7.15 28.70
N VAL A 118 -14.38 7.72 28.92
CA VAL A 118 -15.47 7.82 27.94
C VAL A 118 -15.70 9.26 27.47
N SER A 119 -15.42 10.27 28.30
CA SER A 119 -15.63 11.68 27.96
C SER A 119 -14.57 12.65 28.53
N ILE A 120 -14.31 13.71 27.77
CA ILE A 120 -13.46 14.85 28.16
C ILE A 120 -14.27 16.15 27.97
N GLY A 121 -14.25 17.04 28.96
CA GLY A 121 -15.02 18.29 28.96
C GLY A 121 -14.43 19.40 28.08
N SER A 122 -15.21 20.48 27.93
CA SER A 122 -14.85 21.67 27.18
C SER A 122 -13.71 22.40 27.87
N ARG A 123 -12.71 22.81 27.10
CA ARG A 123 -11.49 23.50 27.56
C ARG A 123 -10.75 22.78 28.70
N ALA A 124 -10.95 21.46 28.87
CA ALA A 124 -10.39 20.68 29.97
C ALA A 124 -8.87 20.82 30.13
N PHE A 125 -8.11 20.86 29.03
CA PHE A 125 -6.64 21.00 28.99
C PHE A 125 -6.19 22.29 28.28
N CYS A 126 -7.06 23.29 28.17
CA CYS A 126 -6.78 24.53 27.47
C CYS A 126 -5.77 25.39 28.25
N TRP A 127 -4.82 26.01 27.55
CA TRP A 127 -3.68 26.77 28.12
C TRP A 127 -2.77 25.95 29.07
N THR A 128 -2.53 24.67 28.77
CA THR A 128 -1.58 23.82 29.51
C THR A 128 -0.24 23.67 28.78
N GLU A 129 0.80 23.20 29.46
CA GLU A 129 2.08 22.80 28.84
C GLU A 129 2.08 21.34 28.36
N VAL A 130 0.92 20.68 28.36
CA VAL A 130 0.75 19.29 27.95
C VAL A 130 1.06 19.15 26.45
N GLY A 131 2.24 18.60 26.13
CA GLY A 131 2.77 18.50 24.77
C GLY A 131 2.43 17.20 24.05
N ASN A 132 2.31 16.10 24.80
CA ASN A 132 1.96 14.76 24.30
C ASN A 132 0.78 14.20 25.14
N VAL A 133 -0.23 13.64 24.46
CA VAL A 133 -1.44 13.05 25.08
C VAL A 133 -1.88 11.82 24.29
N PHE A 134 -2.20 10.75 24.99
CA PHE A 134 -2.95 9.62 24.45
C PHE A 134 -4.43 9.76 24.78
N ILE A 135 -5.31 9.71 23.77
CA ILE A 135 -6.77 9.64 23.93
C ILE A 135 -7.20 8.17 23.76
N PRO A 136 -7.74 7.53 24.81
CA PRO A 136 -8.19 6.14 24.77
C PRO A 136 -9.28 5.85 23.72
N GLU A 137 -9.32 4.60 23.23
CA GLU A 137 -10.32 4.11 22.27
C GLU A 137 -11.78 4.23 22.75
N ASN A 138 -11.99 4.19 24.06
CA ASN A 138 -13.31 4.28 24.68
C ASN A 138 -13.86 5.72 24.75
N VAL A 139 -13.06 6.74 24.43
CA VAL A 139 -13.50 8.15 24.48
C VAL A 139 -14.48 8.42 23.35
N THR A 140 -15.76 8.58 23.70
CA THR A 140 -16.85 8.83 22.74
C THR A 140 -17.30 10.29 22.65
N SER A 141 -16.71 11.18 23.47
CA SER A 141 -16.96 12.62 23.46
C SER A 141 -15.78 13.45 23.98
N ILE A 142 -15.48 14.56 23.31
CA ILE A 142 -14.53 15.60 23.79
C ILE A 142 -15.23 16.97 23.64
N GLY A 143 -15.07 17.86 24.61
CA GLY A 143 -15.72 19.17 24.62
C GLY A 143 -15.04 20.22 23.74
N GLU A 144 -15.69 21.37 23.56
CA GLU A 144 -15.17 22.45 22.71
C GLU A 144 -13.81 22.94 23.22
N SER A 145 -12.84 23.16 22.31
CA SER A 145 -11.53 23.71 22.66
C SER A 145 -10.78 22.95 23.76
N ALA A 146 -11.06 21.66 23.98
CA ALA A 146 -10.48 20.86 25.08
C ALA A 146 -8.95 20.95 25.17
N PHE A 147 -8.25 20.98 24.03
CA PHE A 147 -6.79 21.10 23.93
C PHE A 147 -6.34 22.40 23.22
N TYR A 148 -7.12 23.48 23.34
CA TYR A 148 -6.77 24.77 22.71
C TYR A 148 -5.57 25.44 23.42
N SER A 149 -4.68 26.05 22.64
CA SER A 149 -3.48 26.73 23.14
C SER A 149 -2.58 25.91 24.09
N THR A 150 -2.44 24.60 23.88
CA THR A 150 -1.39 23.82 24.56
C THR A 150 0.00 24.22 24.05
N ARG A 151 0.96 24.45 24.95
CA ARG A 151 2.23 25.15 24.62
C ARG A 151 3.49 24.28 24.70
N GLY A 152 3.37 23.06 25.23
CA GLY A 152 4.48 22.11 25.35
C GLY A 152 5.11 21.73 24.01
N LYS A 153 6.28 21.08 24.06
CA LYS A 153 6.93 20.54 22.86
C LYS A 153 6.05 19.45 22.22
N ARG A 154 5.37 19.82 21.14
CA ARG A 154 4.42 18.97 20.40
C ARG A 154 5.18 17.98 19.52
N GLU A 155 5.40 16.76 20.01
CA GLU A 155 6.09 15.71 19.25
C GLU A 155 5.16 14.58 18.81
N ARG A 156 4.18 14.16 19.63
CA ARG A 156 3.20 13.10 19.33
C ARG A 156 1.89 13.29 20.12
N VAL A 157 0.73 13.02 19.52
CA VAL A 157 -0.59 13.03 20.20
C VAL A 157 -1.48 12.00 19.51
N ALA A 158 -2.15 11.13 20.27
CA ALA A 158 -2.84 9.94 19.78
C ALA A 158 -4.36 9.94 19.99
N ALA A 159 -5.16 9.74 18.93
CA ALA A 159 -6.62 9.83 19.02
C ALA A 159 -7.38 8.97 17.99
N PRO A 160 -8.24 8.06 18.45
CA PRO A 160 -9.11 7.24 17.62
C PRO A 160 -10.53 7.83 17.41
N ILE A 161 -10.69 9.17 17.35
CA ILE A 161 -12.01 9.80 17.10
C ILE A 161 -12.02 10.66 15.82
N ARG A 162 -12.04 9.96 14.68
CA ARG A 162 -12.88 10.38 13.55
C ARG A 162 -14.07 9.42 13.47
N LEU A 163 -15.23 9.77 14.05
CA LEU A 163 -16.59 9.35 13.63
C LEU A 163 -17.71 9.75 14.63
N LYS A 164 -17.91 11.06 14.87
CA LYS A 164 -19.23 11.62 15.27
C LYS A 164 -19.36 13.04 14.70
N SER A 165 -20.55 13.41 14.23
CA SER A 165 -20.82 14.74 13.68
C SER A 165 -20.90 15.80 14.79
N GLY A 166 -20.29 16.98 14.56
CA GLY A 166 -20.34 18.13 15.47
C GLY A 166 -18.99 18.55 16.06
N TYR A 167 -17.93 17.78 15.84
CA TYR A 167 -16.62 17.97 16.49
C TYR A 167 -15.59 18.77 15.67
N THR A 168 -16.05 19.77 14.90
CA THR A 168 -15.17 20.65 14.10
C THR A 168 -14.42 21.70 14.93
N ASN A 169 -14.81 21.92 16.19
CA ASN A 169 -14.38 23.08 16.99
C ASN A 169 -13.34 22.72 18.09
N TRP A 170 -12.61 21.60 17.91
CA TRP A 170 -11.57 21.16 18.84
C TRP A 170 -10.18 21.72 18.54
N ILE A 171 -9.96 22.20 17.30
CA ILE A 171 -8.63 22.50 16.75
C ILE A 171 -8.47 24.01 16.62
N GLY A 172 -7.63 24.61 17.46
CA GLY A 172 -7.16 26.00 17.26
C GLY A 172 -6.16 26.11 16.10
N ASP A 173 -5.91 27.33 15.62
CA ASP A 173 -5.20 27.72 14.38
C ASP A 173 -3.75 27.23 14.14
N SER A 174 -3.28 26.17 14.79
CA SER A 174 -1.94 25.59 14.59
C SER A 174 -1.96 24.07 14.56
N GLY A 175 -2.45 23.50 13.45
CA GLY A 175 -2.46 22.05 13.24
C GLY A 175 -1.05 21.45 13.17
N LYS A 176 -0.81 20.36 13.93
CA LYS A 176 0.26 19.33 13.80
C LYS A 176 0.19 18.38 15.02
N PHE A 177 -0.33 17.16 14.85
CA PHE A 177 -0.38 16.10 15.88
C PHE A 177 -0.62 14.72 15.21
N CYS A 178 0.09 13.65 15.65
CA CYS A 178 0.11 12.29 15.06
C CYS A 178 0.24 11.14 16.11
N TRP A 179 -0.31 9.94 15.82
CA TRP A 179 -1.19 9.20 16.77
C TRP A 179 -0.95 7.65 16.99
N TYR A 180 -0.52 7.14 18.18
CA TYR A 180 -0.24 5.68 18.45
C TYR A 180 -0.72 5.10 19.80
N ASP A 181 -0.92 3.77 19.83
CA ASP A 181 -1.60 2.91 20.83
C ASP A 181 -0.75 2.44 22.05
N ASN A 182 -1.39 1.84 23.06
CA ASN A 182 -0.82 1.46 24.37
C ASN A 182 0.20 0.29 24.35
N ASP A 183 0.14 -0.61 23.36
CA ASP A 183 1.07 -1.75 23.21
C ASP A 183 2.19 -1.48 22.19
N ALA A 184 2.52 -0.20 21.95
CA ALA A 184 3.38 0.21 20.86
C ALA A 184 4.85 0.44 21.30
N ILE A 185 5.79 -0.34 20.75
CA ILE A 185 7.23 -0.17 21.01
C ILE A 185 7.81 0.88 20.05
N VAL A 186 8.51 1.87 20.62
CA VAL A 186 9.24 2.90 19.88
C VAL A 186 10.70 2.48 19.70
N TYR A 187 11.17 2.44 18.46
CA TYR A 187 12.55 2.06 18.12
C TYR A 187 13.46 3.29 18.01
N GLU A 188 14.79 3.07 17.95
CA GLU A 188 15.81 4.15 17.95
C GLU A 188 15.60 5.18 16.84
N ASN A 189 15.08 4.74 15.69
CA ASN A 189 14.72 5.57 14.53
C ASN A 189 13.36 6.30 14.67
N ARG A 190 12.73 6.22 15.86
CA ARG A 190 11.40 6.76 16.20
C ARG A 190 10.23 6.12 15.45
N ILE A 191 10.44 5.03 14.71
CA ILE A 191 9.40 4.16 14.15
C ILE A 191 8.69 3.43 15.29
N VAL A 192 7.40 3.14 15.11
CA VAL A 192 6.56 2.54 16.15
C VAL A 192 5.82 1.32 15.58
N TYR A 193 5.98 0.17 16.25
CA TYR A 193 5.29 -1.09 15.94
C TYR A 193 4.52 -1.59 17.16
N SER A 194 3.58 -2.53 16.99
CA SER A 194 3.03 -3.30 18.11
C SER A 194 4.10 -4.18 18.77
N LYS A 195 3.87 -4.52 20.03
CA LYS A 195 4.74 -5.35 20.88
C LYS A 195 5.04 -6.74 20.32
N ASP A 196 4.12 -7.31 19.56
CA ASP A 196 4.24 -8.59 18.86
C ASP A 196 4.82 -8.46 17.44
N TYR A 197 5.14 -7.24 17.01
CA TYR A 197 5.70 -6.92 15.69
C TYR A 197 4.77 -7.20 14.49
N THR A 198 3.47 -7.34 14.71
CA THR A 198 2.47 -7.60 13.66
C THR A 198 1.85 -6.35 13.05
N LYS A 199 1.96 -5.18 13.71
CA LYS A 199 1.33 -3.93 13.27
C LYS A 199 2.31 -2.79 13.20
N LEU A 200 2.41 -2.11 12.06
CA LEU A 200 3.13 -0.83 11.94
C LEU A 200 2.20 0.31 12.35
N PHE A 201 2.56 1.00 13.42
CA PHE A 201 1.81 2.16 13.93
C PHE A 201 2.33 3.48 13.38
N PHE A 202 3.66 3.70 13.28
CA PHE A 202 4.25 4.97 12.83
C PHE A 202 5.57 4.84 12.08
N VAL A 203 5.76 5.72 11.10
CA VAL A 203 7.06 6.16 10.61
C VAL A 203 7.10 7.70 10.60
N PRO A 204 8.10 8.35 11.23
CA PRO A 204 8.23 9.81 11.22
C PRO A 204 8.33 10.41 9.81
N ASP A 205 7.78 11.60 9.61
CA ASP A 205 7.98 12.39 8.38
C ASP A 205 9.44 12.79 8.16
N SER A 206 10.17 13.01 9.26
CA SER A 206 11.62 13.23 9.32
C SER A 206 12.48 11.98 9.06
N TYR A 207 11.89 10.80 8.84
CA TYR A 207 12.66 9.60 8.47
C TYR A 207 12.93 9.61 6.95
N THR A 208 14.18 9.88 6.56
CA THR A 208 14.60 10.07 5.15
C THR A 208 15.33 8.88 4.53
N GLU A 209 15.56 7.81 5.29
CA GLU A 209 16.27 6.62 4.80
C GLU A 209 15.33 5.63 4.12
N SER A 210 15.90 4.56 3.54
CA SER A 210 15.13 3.44 2.98
C SER A 210 14.50 2.61 4.10
N LEU A 211 13.17 2.47 4.06
CA LEU A 211 12.40 1.72 5.03
C LEU A 211 12.08 0.32 4.49
N VAL A 212 12.51 -0.72 5.21
CA VAL A 212 12.08 -2.10 4.99
C VAL A 212 11.15 -2.51 6.13
N ILE A 213 9.89 -2.80 5.82
CA ILE A 213 8.90 -3.21 6.82
C ILE A 213 9.05 -4.73 7.08
N PRO A 214 9.22 -5.18 8.35
CA PRO A 214 9.50 -6.58 8.66
C PRO A 214 8.39 -7.55 8.25
N SER A 215 8.74 -8.76 7.83
CA SER A 215 7.81 -9.82 7.40
C SER A 215 6.91 -10.40 8.50
N THR A 216 7.05 -9.93 9.74
CA THR A 216 6.10 -10.17 10.82
C THR A 216 4.85 -9.29 10.71
N VAL A 217 4.94 -8.15 10.02
CA VAL A 217 3.87 -7.15 9.93
C VAL A 217 2.76 -7.64 9.00
N THR A 218 1.55 -7.74 9.56
CA THR A 218 0.30 -8.09 8.88
C THR A 218 -0.63 -6.89 8.72
N GLU A 219 -0.52 -5.86 9.56
CA GLU A 219 -1.32 -4.63 9.47
C GLU A 219 -0.46 -3.36 9.37
N ILE A 220 -0.78 -2.49 8.42
CA ILE A 220 -0.31 -1.10 8.40
C ILE A 220 -1.41 -0.21 8.98
N GLY A 221 -1.11 0.48 10.09
CA GLY A 221 -2.08 1.30 10.81
C GLY A 221 -2.58 2.52 10.05
N TYR A 222 -3.65 3.12 10.58
CA TYR A 222 -4.24 4.36 10.07
C TYR A 222 -3.21 5.49 10.08
N TYR A 223 -3.00 6.14 8.93
CA TYR A 223 -2.03 7.22 8.74
C TYR A 223 -0.57 6.91 9.15
N ALA A 224 -0.19 5.63 9.24
CA ALA A 224 1.09 5.22 9.83
C ALA A 224 2.34 5.81 9.15
N LEU A 225 2.30 6.09 7.85
CA LEU A 225 3.35 6.73 7.05
C LEU A 225 2.86 8.00 6.33
N TYR A 226 1.85 8.69 6.88
CA TYR A 226 1.30 9.91 6.30
C TYR A 226 2.40 10.97 6.10
N LYS A 227 2.56 11.46 4.86
CA LYS A 227 3.64 12.40 4.46
C LYS A 227 5.07 11.94 4.75
N CYS A 228 5.30 10.63 4.94
CA CYS A 228 6.65 10.12 5.18
C CYS A 228 7.55 10.36 3.95
N ASN A 229 8.74 10.93 4.17
CA ASN A 229 9.61 11.39 3.08
C ASN A 229 10.84 10.49 2.90
N THR A 230 10.60 9.20 2.66
CA THR A 230 11.67 8.18 2.53
C THR A 230 12.29 8.14 1.13
N LYS A 231 13.50 7.57 1.02
CA LYS A 231 14.09 7.19 -0.27
C LYS A 231 13.34 6.04 -0.94
N SER A 232 12.99 5.02 -0.17
CA SER A 232 12.25 3.85 -0.62
C SER A 232 11.47 3.20 0.52
N ILE A 233 10.32 2.57 0.20
CA ILE A 233 9.51 1.77 1.14
C ILE A 233 9.31 0.38 0.57
N THR A 234 9.71 -0.65 1.31
CA THR A 234 9.47 -2.06 0.95
C THR A 234 8.42 -2.67 1.88
N LEU A 235 7.31 -3.14 1.31
CA LEU A 235 6.27 -3.88 2.03
C LEU A 235 6.49 -5.39 1.94
N PRO A 236 6.24 -6.16 3.01
CA PRO A 236 6.27 -7.60 2.97
C PRO A 236 4.92 -8.17 2.50
N SER A 237 4.96 -9.34 1.86
CA SER A 237 3.78 -10.07 1.40
C SER A 237 2.87 -10.59 2.54
N SER A 238 3.29 -10.45 3.80
CA SER A 238 2.51 -10.76 5.01
C SER A 238 1.40 -9.74 5.30
N VAL A 239 1.42 -8.55 4.71
CA VAL A 239 0.41 -7.51 4.96
C VAL A 239 -0.95 -7.91 4.39
N THR A 240 -1.92 -8.09 5.28
CA THR A 240 -3.32 -8.39 4.98
C THR A 240 -4.24 -7.17 5.11
N THR A 241 -3.82 -6.13 5.86
CA THR A 241 -4.65 -4.96 6.13
C THR A 241 -3.85 -3.66 6.02
N ILE A 242 -4.40 -2.68 5.31
CA ILE A 242 -3.86 -1.32 5.22
C ILE A 242 -4.94 -0.33 5.67
N GLY A 243 -4.66 0.38 6.76
CA GLY A 243 -5.55 1.36 7.36
C GLY A 243 -5.78 2.60 6.51
N GLN A 244 -6.81 3.37 6.85
CA GLN A 244 -7.14 4.60 6.12
C GLN A 244 -5.97 5.60 6.18
N GLY A 245 -5.62 6.17 5.02
CA GLY A 245 -4.58 7.18 4.86
C GLY A 245 -3.15 6.72 5.16
N ALA A 246 -2.91 5.42 5.33
CA ALA A 246 -1.63 4.84 5.78
C ALA A 246 -0.39 5.44 5.09
N PHE A 247 -0.39 5.57 3.77
CA PHE A 247 0.68 6.13 2.94
C PHE A 247 0.27 7.44 2.27
N GLN A 248 -0.78 8.14 2.73
CA GLN A 248 -1.28 9.33 2.04
C GLN A 248 -0.21 10.44 1.99
N ASN A 249 0.10 10.92 0.79
CA ASN A 249 1.23 11.82 0.45
C ASN A 249 2.63 11.28 0.82
N ALA A 250 2.82 9.98 1.01
CA ALA A 250 4.15 9.41 1.24
C ALA A 250 4.99 9.36 -0.04
N SER A 251 6.29 9.63 0.08
CA SER A 251 7.28 9.42 -0.98
C SER A 251 8.14 8.18 -0.69
N GLY A 252 8.75 7.64 -1.74
CA GLY A 252 9.57 6.42 -1.68
C GLY A 252 8.79 5.12 -1.89
N ILE A 253 7.45 5.15 -1.95
CA ILE A 253 6.66 3.99 -2.38
C ILE A 253 6.38 4.08 -3.88
N SER A 254 6.94 3.14 -4.65
CA SER A 254 6.90 3.11 -6.12
C SER A 254 6.28 1.82 -6.67
N THR A 255 6.43 0.71 -5.96
CA THR A 255 5.85 -0.60 -6.27
C THR A 255 5.19 -1.18 -5.02
N VAL A 256 4.06 -1.87 -5.18
CA VAL A 256 3.34 -2.55 -4.10
C VAL A 256 2.88 -3.92 -4.60
N ASP A 257 3.45 -4.99 -4.04
CA ASP A 257 3.07 -6.38 -4.31
C ASP A 257 2.50 -7.02 -3.04
N LEU A 258 1.19 -7.23 -3.00
CA LEU A 258 0.46 -7.69 -1.81
C LEU A 258 -0.48 -8.86 -2.16
N PRO A 259 0.06 -10.09 -2.32
CA PRO A 259 -0.73 -11.26 -2.71
C PRO A 259 -1.72 -11.75 -1.63
N ASN A 260 -1.53 -11.32 -0.36
CA ASN A 260 -2.38 -11.72 0.77
C ASN A 260 -3.27 -10.57 1.31
N ILE A 261 -3.40 -9.47 0.56
CA ILE A 261 -4.20 -8.32 0.99
C ILE A 261 -5.69 -8.65 1.07
N ILE A 262 -6.32 -8.30 2.20
CA ILE A 262 -7.74 -8.46 2.48
C ILE A 262 -8.43 -7.10 2.47
N HIS A 263 -7.86 -6.08 3.13
CA HIS A 263 -8.51 -4.77 3.27
C HIS A 263 -7.59 -3.60 2.94
N ILE A 264 -8.08 -2.64 2.15
CA ILE A 264 -7.42 -1.35 1.91
C ILE A 264 -8.38 -0.20 2.30
N GLY A 265 -7.99 0.61 3.27
CA GLY A 265 -8.78 1.72 3.80
C GLY A 265 -8.92 2.92 2.87
N ASN A 266 -9.78 3.87 3.24
CA ASN A 266 -9.96 5.12 2.49
C ASN A 266 -8.64 5.91 2.40
N PHE A 267 -8.37 6.56 1.27
CA PHE A 267 -7.18 7.38 1.05
C PHE A 267 -5.82 6.67 1.24
N ALA A 268 -5.76 5.34 1.39
CA ALA A 268 -4.60 4.59 1.85
C ALA A 268 -3.26 4.95 1.18
N PHE A 269 -3.24 5.13 -0.14
CA PHE A 269 -2.11 5.50 -0.98
C PHE A 269 -2.37 6.81 -1.76
N MET A 270 -3.29 7.66 -1.30
CA MET A 270 -3.65 8.89 -2.01
C MET A 270 -2.44 9.82 -2.18
N SER A 271 -2.23 10.31 -3.41
CA SER A 271 -1.12 11.20 -3.80
C SER A 271 0.28 10.63 -3.52
N THR A 272 0.50 9.35 -3.81
CA THR A 272 1.80 8.68 -3.70
C THR A 272 2.56 8.60 -5.02
N SER A 273 3.85 8.33 -4.97
CA SER A 273 4.71 8.01 -6.12
C SER A 273 4.50 6.59 -6.69
N LEU A 274 3.38 5.94 -6.38
CA LEU A 274 3.12 4.54 -6.72
C LEU A 274 2.85 4.38 -8.22
N ASN A 275 3.67 3.57 -8.89
CA ASN A 275 3.64 3.32 -10.33
C ASN A 275 3.09 1.93 -10.68
N SER A 276 3.44 0.91 -9.87
CA SER A 276 3.04 -0.50 -10.03
C SER A 276 2.30 -1.03 -8.80
N LEU A 277 1.20 -1.77 -9.01
CA LEU A 277 0.36 -2.34 -7.94
C LEU A 277 -0.16 -3.75 -8.28
N HIS A 278 0.11 -4.73 -7.42
CA HIS A 278 -0.44 -6.08 -7.52
C HIS A 278 -1.23 -6.43 -6.25
N LEU A 279 -2.52 -6.78 -6.44
CA LEU A 279 -3.44 -7.17 -5.37
C LEU A 279 -3.89 -8.63 -5.52
N GLY A 280 -3.83 -9.40 -4.44
CA GLY A 280 -4.35 -10.77 -4.38
C GLY A 280 -5.88 -10.89 -4.38
N GLU A 281 -6.38 -12.09 -4.69
CA GLU A 281 -7.81 -12.40 -4.82
C GLU A 281 -8.62 -12.27 -3.52
N GLN A 282 -7.97 -12.29 -2.36
CA GLN A 282 -8.61 -12.29 -1.04
C GLN A 282 -9.18 -10.92 -0.65
N ILE A 283 -8.98 -9.88 -1.48
CA ILE A 283 -9.35 -8.51 -1.15
C ILE A 283 -10.88 -8.32 -1.06
N ASP A 284 -11.37 -8.03 0.14
CA ASP A 284 -12.80 -7.87 0.43
C ASP A 284 -13.30 -6.45 0.10
N SER A 285 -12.41 -5.46 0.16
CA SER A 285 -12.76 -4.06 -0.04
C SER A 285 -11.57 -3.13 -0.29
N ILE A 286 -11.83 -2.10 -1.11
CA ILE A 286 -10.93 -0.97 -1.35
C ILE A 286 -11.67 0.33 -1.04
N GLY A 287 -11.11 1.14 -0.15
CA GLY A 287 -11.72 2.37 0.36
C GLY A 287 -11.81 3.51 -0.66
N THR A 288 -12.63 4.50 -0.32
CA THR A 288 -12.82 5.72 -1.11
C THR A 288 -11.48 6.44 -1.30
N GLN A 289 -11.18 6.83 -2.54
CA GLN A 289 -9.93 7.51 -2.93
C GLN A 289 -8.63 6.80 -2.52
N ALA A 290 -8.65 5.47 -2.31
CA ALA A 290 -7.49 4.71 -1.81
C ALA A 290 -6.20 4.94 -2.63
N PHE A 291 -6.27 5.08 -3.95
CA PHE A 291 -5.15 5.32 -4.86
C PHE A 291 -5.29 6.64 -5.64
N TYR A 292 -6.13 7.56 -5.17
CA TYR A 292 -6.42 8.80 -5.89
C TYR A 292 -5.17 9.69 -6.01
N GLY A 293 -4.80 10.08 -7.22
CA GLY A 293 -3.65 10.95 -7.47
C GLY A 293 -2.30 10.22 -7.41
N SER A 294 -2.30 8.88 -7.41
CA SER A 294 -1.08 8.08 -7.60
C SER A 294 -0.67 8.04 -9.08
N ASN A 295 0.62 7.84 -9.35
CA ASN A 295 1.19 7.74 -10.70
C ASN A 295 1.02 6.34 -11.34
N LEU A 296 -0.04 5.61 -10.98
CA LEU A 296 -0.26 4.23 -11.41
C LEU A 296 -0.36 4.12 -12.94
N MET A 297 0.60 3.44 -13.54
CA MET A 297 0.61 3.07 -14.97
C MET A 297 0.33 1.57 -15.17
N ASP A 298 0.60 0.78 -14.14
CA ASP A 298 0.62 -0.69 -14.15
C ASP A 298 -0.09 -1.17 -12.87
N TYR A 299 -1.25 -1.80 -13.00
CA TYR A 299 -1.96 -2.29 -11.83
C TYR A 299 -2.89 -3.46 -12.15
N ILE A 300 -2.69 -4.53 -11.38
CA ILE A 300 -3.38 -5.82 -11.50
C ILE A 300 -4.35 -5.95 -10.33
N ILE A 301 -5.64 -6.11 -10.64
CA ILE A 301 -6.71 -6.28 -9.65
C ILE A 301 -7.54 -7.54 -9.94
N PRO A 302 -8.03 -8.26 -8.93
CA PRO A 302 -8.94 -9.40 -9.16
C PRO A 302 -10.28 -8.92 -9.70
N LEU A 303 -10.89 -9.68 -10.62
CA LEU A 303 -12.15 -9.30 -11.28
C LEU A 303 -13.33 -9.12 -10.29
N LYS A 304 -13.26 -9.76 -9.12
CA LYS A 304 -14.29 -9.71 -8.07
C LYS A 304 -13.79 -9.01 -6.79
N VAL A 305 -13.52 -7.71 -6.83
CA VAL A 305 -13.42 -6.91 -5.59
C VAL A 305 -14.84 -6.68 -5.04
N PRO A 306 -15.25 -7.25 -3.89
CA PRO A 306 -16.66 -7.23 -3.45
C PRO A 306 -17.20 -5.85 -3.13
N LYS A 307 -16.34 -4.91 -2.67
CA LYS A 307 -16.73 -3.54 -2.29
C LYS A 307 -15.66 -2.52 -2.70
N MET A 308 -15.97 -1.68 -3.68
CA MET A 308 -15.12 -0.53 -4.04
C MET A 308 -15.76 0.79 -3.58
N GLY A 309 -14.96 1.65 -2.95
CA GLY A 309 -15.32 3.00 -2.58
C GLY A 309 -15.48 3.94 -3.79
N LYS A 310 -15.76 5.21 -3.53
CA LYS A 310 -15.86 6.22 -4.61
C LYS A 310 -14.45 6.64 -5.04
N GLN A 311 -14.24 6.85 -6.34
CA GLN A 311 -13.00 7.41 -6.89
C GLN A 311 -11.72 6.68 -6.42
N VAL A 312 -11.76 5.34 -6.23
CA VAL A 312 -10.64 4.52 -5.73
C VAL A 312 -9.32 4.88 -6.41
N PHE A 313 -9.29 4.88 -7.73
CA PHE A 313 -8.13 5.26 -8.54
C PHE A 313 -8.25 6.69 -9.06
N SER A 314 -7.11 7.31 -9.36
CA SER A 314 -7.04 8.44 -10.29
C SER A 314 -7.54 8.00 -11.67
N THR A 315 -8.83 8.22 -11.92
CA THR A 315 -9.28 8.78 -13.20
C THR A 315 -8.94 8.02 -14.51
N LEU A 316 -9.59 6.88 -14.78
CA LEU A 316 -9.21 5.95 -15.87
C LEU A 316 -9.96 6.18 -17.20
N LYS A 317 -9.27 6.19 -18.36
CA LYS A 317 -9.95 6.25 -19.68
C LYS A 317 -9.27 5.46 -20.81
N LYS A 318 -9.94 4.36 -21.18
CA LYS A 318 -10.05 3.79 -22.54
C LYS A 318 -8.77 3.22 -23.19
N TYR A 319 -8.39 2.01 -22.79
CA TYR A 319 -8.25 0.82 -23.68
C TYR A 319 -8.57 -0.46 -22.86
N GLY A 320 -8.91 -1.58 -23.49
CA GLY A 320 -9.15 -2.88 -22.83
C GLY A 320 -10.26 -2.91 -21.75
N ARG A 321 -11.53 -3.10 -22.12
CA ARG A 321 -12.64 -3.29 -21.14
C ARG A 321 -12.90 -4.79 -20.88
N PRO A 322 -12.74 -5.31 -19.64
CA PRO A 322 -13.28 -6.62 -19.28
C PRO A 322 -14.83 -6.61 -19.35
N LYS A 323 -15.41 -7.65 -19.93
CA LYS A 323 -16.87 -7.77 -20.09
C LYS A 323 -17.51 -8.19 -18.76
N GLY A 324 -17.94 -7.22 -17.95
CA GLY A 324 -18.69 -7.47 -16.71
C GLY A 324 -18.43 -6.52 -15.54
N MET A 325 -17.46 -5.60 -15.64
CA MET A 325 -17.14 -4.65 -14.56
C MET A 325 -18.12 -3.45 -14.56
N ASP A 326 -18.70 -3.14 -13.40
CA ASP A 326 -19.48 -1.91 -13.19
C ASP A 326 -18.54 -0.75 -12.81
N CYS A 327 -18.43 0.23 -13.72
CA CYS A 327 -17.56 1.39 -13.57
C CYS A 327 -18.32 2.68 -13.20
N SER A 328 -19.56 2.59 -12.69
CA SER A 328 -20.41 3.76 -12.37
C SER A 328 -19.87 4.69 -11.28
N THR A 329 -18.78 4.31 -10.59
CA THR A 329 -18.18 5.03 -9.45
C THR A 329 -16.86 5.76 -9.76
N ILE A 330 -16.44 5.80 -11.04
CA ILE A 330 -15.10 6.28 -11.49
C ILE A 330 -15.23 7.38 -12.56
N ILE A 331 -14.64 8.58 -12.34
CA ILE A 331 -14.74 9.77 -13.21
C ILE A 331 -13.31 10.40 -13.39
N THR A 332 -13.02 11.10 -14.52
CA THR A 332 -11.76 10.91 -15.30
C THR A 332 -10.92 12.12 -15.76
N SER A 333 -9.60 11.91 -16.00
CA SER A 333 -8.64 12.72 -16.79
C SER A 333 -7.28 12.02 -17.14
N SER A 334 -7.03 10.71 -16.94
CA SER A 334 -5.80 10.01 -17.41
C SER A 334 -6.04 8.60 -18.03
N SER A 335 -4.99 7.88 -18.44
CA SER A 335 -4.96 7.17 -19.75
C SER A 335 -4.97 5.63 -19.80
N VAL A 336 -4.95 4.88 -18.69
CA VAL A 336 -4.88 3.39 -18.70
C VAL A 336 -6.05 2.79 -17.90
N ALA A 337 -6.44 1.53 -18.16
CA ALA A 337 -7.51 0.81 -17.46
C ALA A 337 -6.95 -0.33 -16.59
N PRO A 338 -7.69 -0.86 -15.59
CA PRO A 338 -7.18 -1.88 -14.68
C PRO A 338 -7.02 -3.20 -15.42
N ILE A 339 -5.88 -3.87 -15.27
CA ILE A 339 -5.75 -5.24 -15.74
C ILE A 339 -6.47 -6.15 -14.74
N SER A 340 -7.53 -6.81 -15.20
CA SER A 340 -8.35 -7.71 -14.37
C SER A 340 -8.10 -9.17 -14.71
N TYR A 341 -7.95 -10.02 -13.69
CA TYR A 341 -7.79 -11.47 -13.83
C TYR A 341 -8.94 -12.26 -13.21
N ASN A 342 -9.18 -13.47 -13.70
CA ASN A 342 -10.22 -14.38 -13.21
C ASN A 342 -9.64 -15.40 -12.21
N GLU A 343 -10.49 -16.00 -11.36
CA GLU A 343 -10.20 -17.12 -10.43
C GLU A 343 -9.53 -18.37 -11.04
N LYS A 344 -9.32 -18.39 -12.36
CA LYS A 344 -8.68 -19.48 -13.11
C LYS A 344 -7.37 -19.05 -13.78
N ASP A 345 -7.10 -17.75 -13.85
CA ASP A 345 -5.86 -17.25 -14.42
C ASP A 345 -4.75 -17.35 -13.37
N ILE A 346 -3.55 -17.72 -13.80
CA ILE A 346 -2.41 -17.91 -12.90
C ILE A 346 -1.68 -16.58 -12.80
N VAL A 347 -1.58 -16.00 -11.61
CA VAL A 347 -0.82 -14.76 -11.36
C VAL A 347 0.47 -15.08 -10.62
N GLU A 348 1.60 -14.77 -11.24
CA GLU A 348 2.94 -15.03 -10.69
C GLU A 348 3.87 -13.87 -11.07
N ASN A 349 4.60 -13.32 -10.09
CA ASN A 349 5.65 -12.32 -10.30
C ASN A 349 5.23 -11.15 -11.20
N GLY A 350 4.04 -10.56 -10.98
CA GLY A 350 3.51 -9.46 -11.80
C GLY A 350 3.05 -9.85 -13.22
N MET A 351 3.05 -11.14 -13.56
CA MET A 351 2.52 -11.65 -14.82
C MET A 351 1.21 -12.42 -14.62
N ILE A 352 0.32 -12.36 -15.61
CA ILE A 352 -0.94 -13.07 -15.64
C ILE A 352 -0.93 -14.04 -16.81
N PHE A 353 -1.13 -15.33 -16.53
CA PHE A 353 -1.22 -16.40 -17.50
C PHE A 353 -2.63 -17.00 -17.52
N ASP A 354 -2.98 -17.74 -18.57
CA ASP A 354 -4.18 -18.59 -18.51
C ASP A 354 -4.01 -19.79 -17.55
N SER A 355 -5.11 -20.49 -17.27
CA SER A 355 -5.16 -21.62 -16.32
C SER A 355 -4.24 -22.80 -16.65
N SER A 356 -3.66 -22.83 -17.84
CA SER A 356 -2.72 -23.86 -18.32
C SER A 356 -1.27 -23.37 -18.35
N LYS A 357 -1.04 -22.09 -18.03
CA LYS A 357 0.22 -21.38 -18.21
C LYS A 357 0.75 -21.44 -19.66
N SER A 358 -0.12 -21.65 -20.64
CA SER A 358 0.23 -21.76 -22.06
C SER A 358 0.03 -20.46 -22.84
N ALA A 359 -0.56 -19.44 -22.22
CA ALA A 359 -0.62 -18.10 -22.78
C ALA A 359 -0.34 -17.02 -21.74
N ILE A 360 0.45 -16.02 -22.13
CA ILE A 360 0.63 -14.79 -21.36
C ILE A 360 -0.55 -13.87 -21.70
N ARG A 361 -1.29 -13.42 -20.68
CA ARG A 361 -2.36 -12.42 -20.80
C ARG A 361 -1.86 -11.02 -20.50
N TYR A 362 -0.97 -10.90 -19.52
CA TYR A 362 -0.39 -9.63 -19.09
C TYR A 362 0.99 -9.83 -18.46
N ALA A 363 1.81 -8.79 -18.54
CA ALA A 363 3.08 -8.63 -17.88
C ALA A 363 3.18 -7.18 -17.37
N SER A 364 3.38 -7.03 -16.06
CA SER A 364 3.65 -5.74 -15.42
C SER A 364 4.94 -5.13 -16.00
N CYS A 365 4.93 -3.84 -16.37
CA CYS A 365 6.14 -3.18 -16.84
C CYS A 365 7.19 -3.02 -15.72
N GLY A 366 6.75 -2.99 -14.45
CA GLY A 366 7.63 -2.96 -13.28
C GLY A 366 8.35 -4.28 -12.95
N VAL A 367 8.03 -5.39 -13.62
CA VAL A 367 8.70 -6.71 -13.41
C VAL A 367 9.46 -7.22 -14.63
N ILE A 368 9.24 -6.64 -15.82
CA ILE A 368 9.90 -7.09 -17.05
C ILE A 368 11.30 -6.44 -17.16
N PRO A 369 12.39 -7.24 -17.17
CA PRO A 369 13.75 -6.73 -17.31
C PRO A 369 14.05 -6.24 -18.72
N GLU A 370 15.19 -5.56 -18.88
CA GLU A 370 15.68 -5.05 -20.17
C GLU A 370 15.82 -6.14 -21.25
N GLU A 371 16.15 -7.37 -20.85
CA GLU A 371 16.20 -8.54 -21.74
C GLU A 371 15.20 -9.61 -21.27
N TYR A 372 14.17 -9.88 -22.06
CA TYR A 372 13.14 -10.86 -21.70
C TYR A 372 13.00 -11.99 -22.73
N THR A 373 12.98 -13.23 -22.23
CA THR A 373 12.72 -14.43 -23.03
C THR A 373 11.35 -15.01 -22.70
N VAL A 374 10.42 -14.97 -23.67
CA VAL A 374 9.16 -15.72 -23.60
C VAL A 374 9.51 -17.22 -23.72
N PRO A 375 9.20 -18.06 -22.70
CA PRO A 375 9.64 -19.46 -22.68
C PRO A 375 8.83 -20.35 -23.63
N SER A 376 9.43 -21.45 -24.06
CA SER A 376 8.83 -22.42 -25.02
C SER A 376 7.55 -23.11 -24.55
N SER A 377 7.22 -23.01 -23.26
CA SER A 377 5.93 -23.45 -22.71
C SER A 377 4.76 -22.55 -23.12
N ILE A 378 5.04 -21.32 -23.57
CA ILE A 378 4.04 -20.39 -24.07
C ILE A 378 3.73 -20.71 -25.53
N THR A 379 2.45 -20.81 -25.85
CA THR A 379 1.92 -20.99 -27.21
C THR A 379 1.32 -19.69 -27.76
N ARG A 380 0.90 -18.76 -26.90
CA ARG A 380 0.23 -17.52 -27.28
C ARG A 380 0.65 -16.34 -26.40
N ILE A 381 0.99 -15.24 -27.03
CA ILE A 381 1.13 -13.93 -26.37
C ILE A 381 -0.17 -13.16 -26.63
N GLY A 382 -0.87 -12.79 -25.56
CA GLY A 382 -2.20 -12.19 -25.59
C GLY A 382 -2.24 -10.74 -26.09
N THR A 383 -3.45 -10.27 -26.37
CA THR A 383 -3.71 -8.87 -26.75
C THR A 383 -3.20 -7.96 -25.64
N THR A 384 -2.43 -6.92 -25.99
CA THR A 384 -1.83 -5.97 -25.03
C THR A 384 -0.98 -6.59 -23.91
N ALA A 385 -0.45 -7.82 -24.09
CA ALA A 385 0.18 -8.56 -23.00
C ALA A 385 1.43 -7.90 -22.38
N PHE A 386 2.24 -7.18 -23.15
CA PHE A 386 3.44 -6.44 -22.73
C PHE A 386 3.33 -4.94 -23.05
N TYR A 387 2.10 -4.44 -23.13
CA TYR A 387 1.79 -3.06 -23.51
C TYR A 387 2.47 -2.06 -22.55
N TYR A 388 3.20 -1.08 -23.08
CA TYR A 388 4.04 -0.14 -22.32
C TYR A 388 5.14 -0.78 -21.43
N CYS A 389 5.71 -1.94 -21.82
CA CYS A 389 6.98 -2.39 -21.23
C CYS A 389 8.14 -1.49 -21.72
N THR A 390 8.28 -0.29 -21.16
CA THR A 390 9.22 0.75 -21.61
C THR A 390 10.68 0.41 -21.40
N ASP A 391 10.98 -0.49 -20.47
CA ASP A 391 12.35 -0.82 -20.08
C ASP A 391 12.89 -2.00 -20.91
N LEU A 392 12.01 -2.76 -21.57
CA LEU A 392 12.35 -3.88 -22.44
C LEU A 392 13.11 -3.40 -23.69
N THR A 393 14.37 -3.81 -23.83
CA THR A 393 15.25 -3.48 -24.97
C THR A 393 15.42 -4.64 -25.94
N THR A 394 15.46 -5.87 -25.43
CA THR A 394 15.65 -7.10 -26.22
C THR A 394 14.59 -8.14 -25.86
N LEU A 395 13.84 -8.56 -26.87
CA LEU A 395 12.78 -9.57 -26.75
C LEU A 395 13.18 -10.85 -27.49
N VAL A 396 13.23 -11.96 -26.78
CA VAL A 396 13.41 -13.30 -27.36
C VAL A 396 12.11 -14.08 -27.23
N ILE A 397 11.54 -14.52 -28.35
CA ILE A 397 10.35 -15.38 -28.35
C ILE A 397 10.80 -16.80 -28.72
N SER A 398 10.67 -17.75 -27.77
CA SER A 398 11.18 -19.12 -27.96
C SER A 398 10.36 -19.93 -28.97
N GLU A 399 11.00 -20.92 -29.61
CA GLU A 399 10.31 -21.97 -30.36
C GLU A 399 9.23 -22.63 -29.51
N GLY A 400 8.04 -22.76 -30.09
CA GLY A 400 6.82 -23.18 -29.40
C GLY A 400 5.69 -22.16 -29.52
N VAL A 401 6.02 -20.86 -29.45
CA VAL A 401 5.04 -19.77 -29.58
C VAL A 401 4.42 -19.77 -30.99
N LYS A 402 3.09 -19.77 -31.05
CA LYS A 402 2.29 -19.87 -32.28
C LYS A 402 1.63 -18.57 -32.69
N SER A 403 1.26 -17.71 -31.75
CA SER A 403 0.54 -16.45 -32.06
C SER A 403 0.96 -15.29 -31.19
N ILE A 404 1.15 -14.13 -31.83
CA ILE A 404 1.33 -12.82 -31.18
C ILE A 404 0.10 -11.97 -31.50
N ASN A 405 -0.71 -11.65 -30.49
CA ASN A 405 -1.98 -10.97 -30.66
C ASN A 405 -1.85 -9.44 -30.77
N GLU A 406 -2.98 -8.77 -31.00
CA GLU A 406 -3.07 -7.34 -31.27
C GLU A 406 -2.44 -6.49 -30.15
N GLN A 407 -1.65 -5.49 -30.54
CA GLN A 407 -0.96 -4.57 -29.61
C GLN A 407 -0.10 -5.26 -28.53
N ALA A 408 0.30 -6.54 -28.70
CA ALA A 408 0.99 -7.33 -27.68
C ALA A 408 2.22 -6.65 -27.08
N PHE A 409 3.06 -5.99 -27.89
CA PHE A 409 4.23 -5.22 -27.47
C PHE A 409 4.13 -3.75 -27.91
N ALA A 410 2.92 -3.23 -28.08
CA ALA A 410 2.76 -1.83 -28.43
C ALA A 410 3.27 -0.93 -27.29
N TYR A 411 3.90 0.17 -27.69
CA TYR A 411 4.45 1.22 -26.83
C TYR A 411 5.62 0.79 -25.91
N CYS A 412 6.30 -0.32 -26.23
CA CYS A 412 7.62 -0.68 -25.67
C CYS A 412 8.72 0.23 -26.24
N SER A 413 8.80 1.47 -25.75
CA SER A 413 9.60 2.55 -26.38
C SER A 413 11.10 2.30 -26.51
N SER A 414 11.68 1.39 -25.72
CA SER A 414 13.11 1.06 -25.75
C SER A 414 13.42 -0.22 -26.54
N LEU A 415 12.41 -0.91 -27.09
CA LEU A 415 12.57 -2.19 -27.77
C LEU A 415 13.34 -2.04 -29.08
N LYS A 416 14.59 -2.52 -29.09
CA LYS A 416 15.56 -2.42 -30.20
C LYS A 416 15.75 -3.73 -30.94
N THR A 417 15.72 -4.86 -30.24
CA THR A 417 16.02 -6.18 -30.81
C THR A 417 14.90 -7.15 -30.56
N ILE A 418 14.45 -7.85 -31.61
CA ILE A 418 13.42 -8.90 -31.50
C ILE A 418 13.93 -10.19 -32.16
N HIS A 419 13.82 -11.31 -31.45
CA HIS A 419 14.01 -12.65 -32.01
C HIS A 419 12.66 -13.36 -32.11
N LEU A 420 12.24 -13.68 -33.33
CA LEU A 420 10.98 -14.36 -33.67
C LEU A 420 11.24 -15.83 -34.04
N PRO A 421 10.46 -16.78 -33.51
CA PRO A 421 10.66 -18.20 -33.77
C PRO A 421 9.96 -18.65 -35.06
N GLY A 422 10.53 -19.65 -35.72
CA GLY A 422 9.95 -20.30 -36.89
C GLY A 422 8.61 -20.98 -36.59
N SER A 423 8.31 -21.27 -35.32
CA SER A 423 7.03 -21.83 -34.88
C SER A 423 5.80 -20.92 -35.03
N LEU A 424 5.98 -19.63 -35.33
CA LEU A 424 4.86 -18.68 -35.48
C LEU A 424 3.91 -19.06 -36.63
N THR A 425 2.62 -18.85 -36.38
CA THR A 425 1.52 -19.06 -37.34
C THR A 425 0.72 -17.78 -37.60
N SER A 426 0.74 -16.82 -36.67
CA SER A 426 0.09 -15.51 -36.83
C SER A 426 0.76 -14.42 -36.00
N ILE A 427 0.77 -13.20 -36.55
CA ILE A 427 1.03 -11.95 -35.83
C ILE A 427 -0.11 -10.99 -36.19
N SER A 428 -0.74 -10.38 -35.19
CA SER A 428 -1.89 -9.47 -35.37
C SER A 428 -1.48 -8.01 -35.54
N SER A 429 -2.42 -7.17 -35.97
CA SER A 429 -2.30 -5.71 -36.07
C SER A 429 -1.63 -5.07 -34.86
N GLU A 430 -0.77 -4.09 -35.12
CA GLU A 430 -0.14 -3.22 -34.13
C GLU A 430 0.70 -3.93 -33.05
N ALA A 431 1.01 -5.22 -33.22
CA ALA A 431 1.75 -6.02 -32.25
C ALA A 431 3.09 -5.40 -31.81
N PHE A 432 3.74 -4.61 -32.67
CA PHE A 432 5.02 -3.95 -32.41
C PHE A 432 4.98 -2.44 -32.78
N THR A 433 3.87 -1.76 -32.46
CA THR A 433 3.72 -0.31 -32.64
C THR A 433 4.39 0.48 -31.51
N ASN A 434 5.58 1.06 -31.73
CA ASN A 434 6.27 1.88 -30.72
C ASN A 434 5.61 3.27 -30.52
N SER A 435 5.75 3.83 -29.31
CA SER A 435 5.09 5.07 -28.83
C SER A 435 5.84 6.36 -29.19
N SER A 436 7.08 6.20 -29.63
CA SER A 436 8.04 7.28 -29.84
C SER A 436 8.89 6.99 -31.08
N ASP A 437 9.54 8.03 -31.58
CA ASP A 437 10.37 8.07 -32.79
C ASP A 437 11.58 7.10 -32.87
N SER A 438 11.69 6.10 -32.01
CA SER A 438 12.72 5.06 -32.04
C SER A 438 12.20 3.78 -32.71
N PRO A 439 12.65 3.46 -33.94
CA PRO A 439 12.31 2.19 -34.59
C PRO A 439 13.05 1.04 -33.91
N ILE A 440 12.50 -0.18 -34.03
CA ILE A 440 13.23 -1.41 -33.75
C ILE A 440 14.46 -1.44 -34.66
N GLU A 441 15.65 -1.70 -34.13
CA GLU A 441 16.89 -1.68 -34.90
C GLU A 441 17.09 -3.00 -35.67
N LYS A 442 16.78 -4.14 -35.03
CA LYS A 442 17.06 -5.49 -35.54
C LYS A 442 15.91 -6.45 -35.27
N ILE A 443 15.49 -7.18 -36.30
CA ILE A 443 14.59 -8.33 -36.16
C ILE A 443 15.31 -9.55 -36.70
N TYR A 444 15.43 -10.58 -35.88
CA TYR A 444 15.91 -11.91 -36.27
C TYR A 444 14.69 -12.82 -36.42
N TYR A 445 14.40 -13.30 -37.62
CA TYR A 445 13.26 -14.20 -37.83
C TYR A 445 13.73 -15.50 -38.52
N ASN A 446 13.94 -16.54 -37.71
CA ASN A 446 14.44 -17.82 -38.19
C ASN A 446 13.33 -18.65 -38.86
N THR A 447 12.90 -18.25 -40.05
CA THR A 447 11.98 -19.04 -40.88
C THR A 447 12.29 -18.89 -42.36
N THR A 448 12.08 -19.96 -43.12
CA THR A 448 12.03 -19.88 -44.60
C THR A 448 10.62 -19.62 -45.11
N LYS A 449 9.61 -19.62 -44.23
CA LYS A 449 8.18 -19.44 -44.54
C LYS A 449 7.58 -18.37 -43.62
N PRO A 450 7.74 -17.08 -43.96
CA PRO A 450 7.21 -15.99 -43.14
C PRO A 450 5.69 -16.04 -43.00
N VAL A 451 5.20 -15.77 -41.79
CA VAL A 451 3.75 -15.63 -41.55
C VAL A 451 3.17 -14.44 -42.30
N LYS A 452 1.98 -14.61 -42.88
CA LYS A 452 1.23 -13.52 -43.49
C LYS A 452 0.54 -12.69 -42.41
N GLY A 453 0.61 -11.37 -42.53
CA GLY A 453 0.00 -10.43 -41.58
C GLY A 453 -0.31 -9.05 -42.16
N ASP A 454 -0.90 -8.20 -41.33
CA ASP A 454 -1.27 -6.82 -41.70
C ASP A 454 -0.02 -5.92 -41.78
N LYS A 455 -0.02 -4.95 -42.70
CA LYS A 455 1.03 -3.92 -42.79
C LYS A 455 1.18 -3.09 -41.50
N ASN A 456 0.18 -3.08 -40.63
CA ASN A 456 0.20 -2.34 -39.37
C ASN A 456 0.87 -3.12 -38.22
N ILE A 457 1.47 -4.30 -38.45
CA ILE A 457 2.20 -5.05 -37.41
C ILE A 457 3.38 -4.23 -36.86
N PHE A 458 4.10 -3.54 -37.75
CA PHE A 458 5.17 -2.60 -37.42
C PHE A 458 4.83 -1.20 -37.93
N THR A 459 5.54 -0.19 -37.39
CA THR A 459 5.42 1.20 -37.86
C THR A 459 6.16 1.42 -39.19
N GLN A 460 5.77 2.44 -39.96
CA GLN A 460 6.51 2.84 -41.17
C GLN A 460 8.00 3.08 -40.88
N LYS A 461 8.31 3.73 -39.76
CA LYS A 461 9.69 4.01 -39.35
C LYS A 461 10.50 2.73 -39.10
N SER A 462 9.86 1.65 -38.65
CA SER A 462 10.50 0.34 -38.54
C SER A 462 10.81 -0.24 -39.93
N TYR A 463 9.85 -0.24 -40.86
CA TYR A 463 10.10 -0.69 -42.24
C TYR A 463 11.26 0.07 -42.92
N ASP A 464 11.37 1.36 -42.63
CA ASP A 464 12.40 2.23 -43.20
C ASP A 464 13.82 2.03 -42.59
N ASN A 465 13.93 1.59 -41.33
CA ASN A 465 15.20 1.64 -40.57
C ASN A 465 15.64 0.31 -39.92
N THR A 466 14.74 -0.67 -39.76
CA THR A 466 15.07 -1.96 -39.14
C THR A 466 15.86 -2.85 -40.12
N THR A 467 16.87 -3.54 -39.60
CA THR A 467 17.50 -4.66 -40.32
C THR A 467 16.75 -5.95 -40.01
N LEU A 468 16.16 -6.58 -41.04
CA LEU A 468 15.49 -7.88 -40.94
C LEU A 468 16.46 -9.00 -41.33
N TYR A 469 16.91 -9.76 -40.35
CA TYR A 469 17.77 -10.93 -40.53
C TYR A 469 16.93 -12.19 -40.77
N VAL A 470 17.19 -12.87 -41.89
CA VAL A 470 16.47 -14.09 -42.34
C VAL A 470 17.45 -15.21 -42.74
N PRO A 471 17.03 -16.49 -42.77
CA PRO A 471 17.88 -17.58 -43.23
C PRO A 471 18.43 -17.38 -44.64
N LYS A 472 19.67 -17.85 -44.87
CA LYS A 472 20.32 -17.85 -46.18
C LYS A 472 19.49 -18.57 -47.25
N GLY A 473 19.34 -17.94 -48.41
CA GLY A 473 18.51 -18.39 -49.53
C GLY A 473 17.00 -18.30 -49.28
N SER A 474 16.53 -17.37 -48.44
CA SER A 474 15.09 -17.25 -48.11
C SER A 474 14.48 -15.85 -48.28
N SER A 475 15.28 -14.82 -48.55
CA SER A 475 14.83 -13.43 -48.67
C SER A 475 13.68 -13.22 -49.67
N ASP A 476 13.70 -13.93 -50.81
CA ASP A 476 12.61 -13.93 -51.81
C ASP A 476 11.23 -14.24 -51.19
N ASN A 477 11.15 -15.13 -50.19
CA ASN A 477 9.88 -15.48 -49.54
C ASN A 477 9.33 -14.34 -48.67
N PHE A 478 10.19 -13.45 -48.17
CA PHE A 478 9.80 -12.27 -47.39
C PHE A 478 9.36 -11.12 -48.29
N LEU A 479 10.01 -10.93 -49.44
CA LEU A 479 9.65 -9.91 -50.45
C LEU A 479 8.25 -10.11 -51.06
N LEU A 480 7.67 -11.31 -50.94
CA LEU A 480 6.34 -11.65 -51.47
C LEU A 480 5.22 -11.61 -50.41
N VAL A 481 5.53 -11.33 -49.14
CA VAL A 481 4.58 -11.52 -48.02
C VAL A 481 4.54 -10.29 -47.10
N SER A 482 3.37 -9.66 -46.98
CA SER A 482 3.09 -8.65 -45.94
C SER A 482 3.12 -9.27 -44.54
N PRO A 483 3.70 -8.62 -43.52
CA PRO A 483 4.30 -7.27 -43.54
C PRO A 483 5.74 -7.20 -44.06
N TRP A 484 6.41 -8.34 -44.22
CA TRP A 484 7.86 -8.43 -44.42
C TRP A 484 8.36 -7.76 -45.70
N MET A 485 7.53 -7.76 -46.74
CA MET A 485 7.80 -7.09 -48.01
C MET A 485 7.98 -5.56 -47.92
N TYR A 486 7.68 -4.94 -46.77
CA TYR A 486 7.88 -3.52 -46.54
C TYR A 486 9.26 -3.17 -45.96
N PHE A 487 10.03 -4.12 -45.41
CA PHE A 487 11.36 -3.83 -44.87
C PHE A 487 12.36 -3.53 -45.98
N HIS A 488 13.01 -2.36 -45.93
CA HIS A 488 13.99 -1.95 -46.94
C HIS A 488 15.37 -2.60 -46.80
N ASN A 489 15.71 -3.18 -45.64
CA ASN A 489 17.00 -3.82 -45.38
C ASN A 489 16.79 -5.26 -44.86
N ILE A 490 16.74 -6.22 -45.79
CA ILE A 490 16.69 -7.65 -45.49
C ILE A 490 18.09 -8.23 -45.67
N GLN A 491 18.62 -8.90 -44.64
CA GLN A 491 19.95 -9.51 -44.65
C GLN A 491 19.85 -11.01 -44.41
N GLU A 492 20.47 -11.76 -45.32
CA GLU A 492 20.56 -13.22 -45.21
C GLU A 492 21.75 -13.62 -44.33
N ILE A 493 21.49 -14.41 -43.29
CA ILE A 493 22.51 -14.95 -42.38
C ILE A 493 22.36 -16.44 -42.17
N ASP A 494 23.40 -17.07 -41.65
CA ASP A 494 23.39 -18.48 -41.29
C ASP A 494 22.77 -18.68 -39.90
N PHE A 495 21.45 -18.93 -39.87
CA PHE A 495 20.70 -19.35 -38.69
C PHE A 495 20.95 -20.84 -38.36
N ALA A 496 22.22 -21.22 -38.25
CA ALA A 496 22.63 -22.57 -37.89
C ALA A 496 22.39 -22.85 -36.39
N GLY A 497 21.13 -23.18 -36.06
CA GLY A 497 20.81 -23.87 -34.81
C GLY A 497 21.51 -25.24 -34.72
N ILE A 498 21.39 -25.89 -33.55
CA ILE A 498 22.08 -27.17 -33.25
C ILE A 498 21.83 -28.28 -34.29
N ASP A 499 20.71 -28.22 -35.01
CA ASP A 499 20.31 -29.20 -36.03
C ASP A 499 20.88 -28.90 -37.45
N GLY A 500 21.65 -27.81 -37.62
CA GLY A 500 22.16 -27.37 -38.93
C GLY A 500 23.46 -28.04 -39.39
N VAL A 501 24.22 -28.65 -38.47
CA VAL A 501 25.49 -29.31 -38.77
C VAL A 501 25.22 -30.74 -39.22
N LYS A 502 25.75 -31.12 -40.40
CA LYS A 502 25.69 -32.52 -40.86
C LYS A 502 26.54 -33.39 -39.93
N SER A 503 25.99 -34.52 -39.53
CA SER A 503 26.63 -35.45 -38.60
C SER A 503 27.81 -36.16 -39.24
N ASP A 504 29.01 -35.65 -39.02
CA ASP A 504 30.26 -36.34 -39.31
C ASP A 504 30.71 -37.16 -38.09
N GLU A 505 31.19 -38.38 -38.33
CA GLU A 505 31.65 -39.28 -37.26
C GLU A 505 32.94 -38.80 -36.57
N TYR A 506 33.19 -39.35 -35.40
CA TYR A 506 33.99 -38.74 -34.33
C TYR A 506 35.51 -38.79 -34.56
N SER A 507 36.15 -37.65 -34.86
CA SER A 507 37.43 -37.20 -34.26
C SER A 507 37.95 -35.89 -34.85
N ASP A 508 37.77 -35.67 -36.16
CA ASP A 508 38.34 -34.52 -36.90
C ASP A 508 37.31 -33.43 -37.25
N ALA A 509 36.07 -33.56 -36.76
CA ALA A 509 35.01 -32.58 -37.03
C ALA A 509 35.39 -31.17 -36.53
N SER A 510 35.19 -30.17 -37.39
CA SER A 510 35.46 -28.76 -37.07
C SER A 510 34.66 -28.30 -35.86
N VAL A 511 35.33 -27.58 -34.96
CA VAL A 511 34.67 -26.97 -33.80
C VAL A 511 33.94 -25.72 -34.27
N GLU A 512 32.63 -25.69 -34.05
CA GLU A 512 31.80 -24.52 -34.35
C GLU A 512 31.27 -23.94 -33.03
N TYR A 513 31.31 -22.61 -32.92
CA TYR A 513 30.76 -21.89 -31.79
C TYR A 513 29.49 -21.18 -32.22
N TYR A 514 28.48 -21.24 -31.37
CA TYR A 514 27.24 -20.50 -31.52
C TYR A 514 27.02 -19.67 -30.27
N ASN A 515 26.48 -18.46 -30.42
CA ASN A 515 25.96 -17.75 -29.27
C ASN A 515 24.73 -18.48 -28.69
N LEU A 516 24.21 -18.01 -27.55
CA LEU A 516 23.02 -18.62 -26.92
C LEU A 516 21.76 -18.54 -27.79
N GLN A 517 21.79 -17.71 -28.84
CA GLN A 517 20.74 -17.51 -29.84
C GLN A 517 20.86 -18.47 -31.05
N GLY A 518 21.86 -19.37 -31.08
CA GLY A 518 22.04 -20.33 -32.19
C GLY A 518 22.52 -19.70 -33.50
N ILE A 519 23.25 -18.58 -33.41
CA ILE A 519 23.92 -17.95 -34.56
C ILE A 519 25.40 -18.36 -34.53
N ARG A 520 25.93 -18.81 -35.67
CA ARG A 520 27.35 -19.21 -35.82
C ARG A 520 28.26 -18.01 -35.57
N VAL A 521 29.31 -18.21 -34.78
CA VAL A 521 30.32 -17.21 -34.42
C VAL A 521 31.69 -17.73 -34.85
N GLU A 522 32.29 -17.10 -35.86
CA GLU A 522 33.58 -17.53 -36.41
C GLU A 522 34.76 -17.15 -35.50
N ASN A 523 34.69 -16.00 -34.82
CA ASN A 523 35.69 -15.51 -33.88
C ASN A 523 35.00 -15.11 -32.56
N PRO A 524 34.75 -16.06 -31.63
CA PRO A 524 34.12 -15.75 -30.36
C PRO A 524 35.06 -14.96 -29.45
N GLU A 525 34.53 -13.91 -28.83
CA GLU A 525 35.19 -13.13 -27.77
C GLU A 525 34.98 -13.81 -26.40
N SER A 526 35.40 -13.16 -25.31
CA SER A 526 35.17 -13.66 -23.94
C SER A 526 33.66 -13.72 -23.64
N GLY A 527 33.12 -14.88 -23.29
CA GLY A 527 31.67 -15.06 -23.15
C GLY A 527 31.18 -16.51 -23.09
N LEU A 528 29.86 -16.68 -22.95
CA LEU A 528 29.21 -17.99 -22.88
C LEU A 528 28.62 -18.41 -24.24
N TYR A 529 29.07 -19.55 -24.75
CA TYR A 529 28.73 -20.06 -26.08
C TYR A 529 28.24 -21.51 -26.02
N ILE A 530 27.55 -21.95 -27.07
CA ILE A 530 27.33 -23.36 -27.37
C ILE A 530 28.45 -23.79 -28.31
N ARG A 531 29.34 -24.65 -27.82
CA ARG A 531 30.39 -25.30 -28.61
C ARG A 531 29.85 -26.61 -29.17
N HIS A 532 29.88 -26.76 -30.48
CA HIS A 532 29.53 -27.97 -31.20
C HIS A 532 30.78 -28.63 -31.79
N GLN A 533 30.88 -29.95 -31.68
CA GLN A 533 31.93 -30.74 -32.32
C GLN A 533 31.43 -32.17 -32.58
N GLY A 534 31.38 -32.58 -33.85
CA GLY A 534 30.80 -33.86 -34.25
C GLY A 534 29.34 -33.97 -33.78
N ASN A 535 29.00 -35.01 -33.03
CA ASN A 535 27.65 -35.21 -32.50
C ASN A 535 27.40 -34.62 -31.09
N LYS A 536 28.27 -33.72 -30.58
CA LYS A 536 28.14 -33.14 -29.23
C LYS A 536 28.05 -31.62 -29.24
N SER A 537 26.96 -31.12 -28.66
CA SER A 537 26.79 -29.72 -28.24
C SER A 537 27.05 -29.60 -26.74
N THR A 538 27.90 -28.66 -26.34
CA THR A 538 28.26 -28.36 -24.94
C THR A 538 28.25 -26.86 -24.71
N LYS A 539 27.64 -26.38 -23.63
CA LYS A 539 27.86 -24.99 -23.20
C LYS A 539 29.30 -24.85 -22.72
N VAL A 540 30.00 -23.84 -23.22
CA VAL A 540 31.37 -23.50 -22.84
C VAL A 540 31.47 -22.01 -22.54
N TYR A 541 32.30 -21.65 -21.59
CA TYR A 541 32.73 -20.27 -21.41
C TYR A 541 34.11 -20.12 -22.06
N ILE A 542 34.24 -19.15 -22.96
CA ILE A 542 35.51 -18.77 -23.56
C ILE A 542 36.05 -17.62 -22.69
N PRO A 543 37.24 -17.77 -22.09
CA PRO A 543 37.80 -16.78 -21.18
C PRO A 543 38.32 -15.53 -21.90
#